data_AF-A0A948VF00-F1
#
_entry.id   AF-A0A948VF00-F1
#
_cell.length_a   1.000
_cell.length_b   1.000
_cell.length_c   1.000
_cell.angle_alpha   90.00
_cell.angle_beta   90.00
_cell.angle_gamma   90.00
#
_symmetry.space_group_name_H-M   'P 1'
#
loop_
_entity.id
_entity.type
_entity.pdbx_description
1 polymer ?
#
loop_
_entity_poly.entity_id
_entity_poly.type
_entity_poly.pdbx_seq_one_letter_code
_entity_poly.pdbx_strand_id
1 'polypeptide(L)'
;MSKGQKGFTLLEIVVGSAIMAVVVGAIAATITILFLNYGQMAGQNTALPQVQNAGFWVTRDVQTSRNVTATDPNGFPLSLRLPVDINENNDNSANYVFEGSKLKRQLYDASDNLISETFIADYLDADNCTFSTVNATLGYYRLTVTATREGESVTRVYDVGQRL
;
A
#
# COMPACT_ATOMS: atom_id res chain seq x y z
N MET A 1 8.29 20.18 73.68
CA MET A 1 6.99 20.42 73.01
C MET A 1 7.27 20.98 71.62
N SER A 2 7.08 20.20 70.57
CA SER A 2 7.28 20.64 69.18
C SER A 2 6.04 21.39 68.70
N LYS A 3 6.19 22.69 68.38
CA LYS A 3 5.17 23.48 67.69
C LYS A 3 5.80 24.10 66.45
N GLY A 4 5.69 23.37 65.35
CA GLY A 4 6.12 23.81 64.02
C GLY A 4 5.08 23.40 62.98
N GLN A 5 3.85 23.88 63.14
CA GLN A 5 2.84 23.79 62.08
C GLN A 5 2.69 25.17 61.44
N LYS A 6 3.36 25.36 60.30
CA LYS A 6 3.13 26.50 59.41
C LYS A 6 1.95 26.15 58.52
N GLY A 7 0.86 26.90 58.65
CA GLY A 7 -0.34 26.72 57.84
C GLY A 7 -0.05 27.10 56.39
N PHE A 8 -0.43 26.23 55.46
CA PHE A 8 -0.52 26.55 54.04
C PHE A 8 -1.43 27.77 53.86
N THR A 9 -0.97 28.78 53.12
CA THR A 9 -1.78 29.96 52.85
C THR A 9 -2.77 29.67 51.74
N LEU A 10 -4.02 30.14 51.85
CA LEU A 10 -5.09 29.96 50.83
C LEU A 10 -4.61 30.36 49.41
N LEU A 11 -3.76 31.38 49.33
CA LEU A 11 -3.14 31.85 48.10
C LEU A 11 -2.27 30.78 47.43
N GLU A 12 -1.52 30.01 48.21
CA GLU A 12 -0.63 28.96 47.71
C GLU A 12 -1.42 27.80 47.10
N ILE A 13 -2.59 27.48 47.65
CA ILE A 13 -3.50 26.47 47.08
C ILE A 13 -4.11 26.96 45.75
N VAL A 14 -4.50 28.24 45.67
CA VAL A 14 -5.05 28.81 44.43
C VAL A 14 -4.00 28.88 43.33
N VAL A 15 -2.79 29.32 43.65
CA VAL A 15 -1.68 29.38 42.68
C VAL A 15 -1.25 27.97 42.28
N GLY A 16 -1.11 27.04 43.23
CA GLY A 16 -0.73 25.66 42.96
C GLY A 16 -1.75 24.91 42.09
N SER A 17 -3.05 25.11 42.34
CA SER A 17 -4.11 24.51 41.53
C SER A 17 -4.19 25.09 40.11
N ALA A 18 -3.94 26.39 39.94
CA ALA A 18 -3.86 27.01 38.63
C ALA A 18 -2.68 26.45 37.80
N ILE A 19 -1.50 26.31 38.42
CA ILE A 19 -0.34 25.72 37.77
C ILE A 19 -0.61 24.25 37.40
N MET A 20 -1.20 23.47 38.32
CA MET A 20 -1.59 22.08 38.05
C MET A 20 -2.56 21.96 36.88
N ALA A 21 -3.58 22.82 36.79
CA ALA A 21 -4.54 22.79 35.69
C ALA A 21 -3.88 23.04 34.34
N VAL A 22 -2.92 23.97 34.27
CA VAL A 22 -2.14 24.25 33.06
C VAL A 22 -1.26 23.05 32.67
N VAL A 23 -0.56 22.47 33.65
CA VAL A 23 0.31 21.31 33.40
C VAL A 23 -0.49 20.09 32.92
N VAL A 24 -1.59 19.77 33.60
CA VAL A 24 -2.48 18.66 33.21
C VAL A 24 -3.10 18.92 31.84
N GLY A 25 -3.53 20.15 31.55
CA GLY A 25 -4.06 20.53 30.24
C GLY A 25 -3.04 20.33 29.12
N ALA A 26 -1.78 20.74 29.33
CA ALA A 26 -0.70 20.55 28.36
C ALA A 26 -0.39 19.06 28.11
N ILE A 27 -0.39 18.24 29.18
CA ILE A 27 -0.19 16.80 29.08
C ILE A 27 -1.36 16.13 28.33
N ALA A 28 -2.60 16.49 28.64
CA ALA A 28 -3.77 15.95 27.95
C ALA A 28 -3.74 16.27 26.45
N ALA A 29 -3.43 17.53 26.09
CA ALA A 29 -3.34 17.95 24.69
C ALA A 29 -2.26 17.18 23.92
N THR A 30 -1.07 16.99 24.52
CA THR A 30 0.02 16.24 23.89
C THR A 30 -0.33 14.75 23.71
N ILE A 31 -0.98 14.12 24.68
CA ILE A 31 -1.48 12.75 24.56
C ILE A 31 -2.50 12.64 23.42
N THR A 32 -3.47 13.56 23.34
CA THR A 32 -4.48 13.55 22.27
C THR A 32 -3.85 13.72 20.88
N ILE A 33 -2.87 14.62 20.73
CA ILE A 33 -2.14 14.81 19.46
C ILE A 33 -1.40 13.54 19.04
N LEU A 34 -0.78 12.83 19.98
CA LEU A 34 -0.08 11.57 19.69
C LEU A 34 -1.06 10.48 19.20
N PHE A 35 -2.20 10.32 19.87
CA PHE A 35 -3.20 9.32 19.46
C PHE A 35 -3.85 9.63 18.11
N LEU A 36 -4.15 10.90 17.82
CA LEU A 36 -4.74 11.29 16.53
C LEU A 36 -3.75 11.11 15.36
N ASN A 37 -2.48 11.45 15.55
CA ASN A 37 -1.47 11.31 14.49
C ASN A 37 -1.02 9.85 14.26
N TYR A 38 -1.08 8.99 15.29
CA TYR A 38 -0.64 7.61 15.16
C TYR A 38 -1.51 6.80 14.18
N GLY A 39 -2.84 7.00 14.20
CA GLY A 39 -3.77 6.30 13.29
C GLY A 39 -3.52 6.64 11.82
N GLN A 40 -3.37 7.92 11.49
CA GLN A 40 -3.11 8.35 10.10
C GLN A 40 -1.75 7.86 9.58
N MET A 41 -0.71 7.93 10.40
CA MET A 41 0.60 7.39 10.01
C MET A 41 0.60 5.86 9.90
N ALA A 42 -0.17 5.14 10.71
CA ALA A 42 -0.26 3.68 10.66
C ALA A 42 -0.91 3.16 9.36
N GLY A 43 -1.98 3.82 8.90
CA GLY A 43 -2.64 3.52 7.63
C GLY A 43 -1.69 3.64 6.44
N GLN A 44 -1.02 4.80 6.32
CA GLN A 44 -0.05 5.05 5.25
C GLN A 44 1.16 4.12 5.31
N ASN A 45 1.70 3.84 6.51
CA ASN A 45 2.82 2.92 6.70
C ASN A 45 2.48 1.48 6.28
N THR A 46 1.20 1.12 6.22
CA THR A 46 0.78 -0.18 5.70
C THR A 46 0.46 -0.13 4.22
N ALA A 47 -0.27 0.87 3.75
CA ALA A 47 -0.74 0.97 2.36
C ALA A 47 0.43 1.18 1.37
N LEU A 48 1.46 1.94 1.76
CA LEU A 48 2.61 2.24 0.90
C LEU A 48 3.40 0.97 0.48
N PRO A 49 3.78 0.06 1.40
CA PRO A 49 4.39 -1.21 1.01
C PRO A 49 3.53 -2.04 0.05
N GLN A 50 2.19 -1.99 0.16
CA GLN A 50 1.30 -2.76 -0.72
C GLN A 50 1.37 -2.27 -2.16
N VAL A 51 1.23 -0.95 -2.38
CA VAL A 51 1.33 -0.37 -3.73
C VAL A 51 2.73 -0.51 -4.32
N GLN A 52 3.77 -0.52 -3.47
CA GLN A 52 5.15 -0.74 -3.89
C GLN A 52 5.40 -2.19 -4.32
N ASN A 53 4.92 -3.16 -3.54
CA ASN A 53 5.09 -4.57 -3.89
C ASN A 53 4.30 -4.92 -5.16
N ALA A 54 3.05 -4.46 -5.28
CA ALA A 54 2.25 -4.61 -6.49
C ALA A 54 2.95 -4.00 -7.71
N GLY A 55 3.43 -2.76 -7.59
CA GLY A 55 4.19 -2.09 -8.62
C GLY A 55 5.44 -2.84 -9.05
N PHE A 56 6.23 -3.32 -8.08
CA PHE A 56 7.45 -4.09 -8.33
C PHE A 56 7.18 -5.37 -9.13
N TRP A 57 6.23 -6.20 -8.67
CA TRP A 57 5.96 -7.48 -9.32
C TRP A 57 5.41 -7.30 -10.73
N VAL A 58 4.39 -6.45 -10.92
CA VAL A 58 3.79 -6.22 -12.23
C VAL A 58 4.80 -5.60 -13.20
N THR A 59 5.53 -4.57 -12.77
CA THR A 59 6.54 -3.90 -13.62
C THR A 59 7.61 -4.87 -14.06
N ARG A 60 8.14 -5.69 -13.14
CA ARG A 60 9.17 -6.67 -13.45
C ARG A 60 8.69 -7.66 -14.51
N ASP A 61 7.50 -8.21 -14.31
CA ASP A 61 6.97 -9.22 -15.23
C ASP A 61 6.62 -8.64 -16.59
N VAL A 62 6.07 -7.42 -16.64
CA VAL A 62 5.82 -6.70 -17.91
C VAL A 62 7.13 -6.48 -18.66
N GLN A 63 8.19 -6.01 -17.99
CA GLN A 63 9.50 -5.79 -18.62
C GLN A 63 10.06 -7.07 -19.27
N THR A 64 9.82 -8.23 -18.65
CA THR A 64 10.29 -9.53 -19.13
C THR A 64 9.26 -10.29 -19.95
N SER A 65 8.10 -9.71 -20.23
CA SER A 65 7.03 -10.40 -20.96
C SER A 65 7.15 -10.18 -22.47
N ARG A 66 6.94 -11.24 -23.24
CA ARG A 66 6.87 -11.16 -24.70
C ARG A 66 5.54 -10.55 -25.15
N ASN A 67 4.46 -10.88 -24.45
CA ASN A 67 3.13 -10.35 -24.72
C ASN A 67 2.43 -9.92 -23.42
N VAL A 68 1.70 -8.81 -23.49
CA VAL A 68 0.95 -8.19 -22.42
C VAL A 68 -0.50 -8.09 -22.87
N THR A 69 -1.41 -8.77 -22.19
CA THR A 69 -2.83 -8.77 -22.51
C THR A 69 -3.65 -8.35 -21.30
N ALA A 70 -4.39 -7.26 -21.45
CA ALA A 70 -5.31 -6.74 -20.44
C ALA A 70 -6.74 -7.05 -20.89
N THR A 71 -7.50 -7.76 -20.06
CA THR A 71 -8.79 -8.35 -20.49
C THR A 71 -9.99 -7.45 -20.22
N ASP A 72 -9.96 -6.71 -19.10
CA ASP A 72 -11.08 -5.87 -18.64
C ASP A 72 -10.79 -4.37 -18.82
N PRO A 73 -11.80 -3.49 -18.70
CA PRO A 73 -11.64 -2.04 -18.91
C PRO A 73 -10.64 -1.36 -17.96
N ASN A 74 -10.49 -1.86 -16.73
CA ASN A 74 -9.46 -1.41 -15.78
C ASN A 74 -8.09 -2.09 -16.02
N GLY A 75 -8.03 -3.02 -16.96
CA GLY A 75 -6.82 -3.76 -17.33
C GLY A 75 -6.53 -5.00 -16.49
N PHE A 76 -7.42 -5.40 -15.58
CA PHE A 76 -7.28 -6.60 -14.76
C PHE A 76 -8.49 -7.54 -14.94
N PRO A 77 -8.30 -8.84 -15.20
CA PRO A 77 -7.05 -9.57 -15.06
C PRO A 77 -6.05 -9.25 -16.17
N LEU A 78 -4.79 -9.12 -15.74
CA LEU A 78 -3.65 -8.86 -16.62
C LEU A 78 -2.91 -10.18 -16.85
N SER A 79 -2.82 -10.61 -18.10
CA SER A 79 -2.13 -11.82 -18.52
C SER A 79 -0.85 -11.47 -19.26
N LEU A 80 0.27 -12.08 -18.84
CA LEU A 80 1.60 -11.82 -19.36
C LEU A 80 2.23 -13.14 -19.83
N ARG A 81 2.78 -13.18 -21.05
CA ARG A 81 3.57 -14.32 -21.54
C ARG A 81 5.03 -14.12 -21.22
N LEU A 82 5.59 -14.98 -20.37
CA LEU A 82 6.96 -14.92 -19.90
C LEU A 82 7.81 -15.96 -20.65
N PRO A 83 8.84 -15.53 -21.39
CA PRO A 83 9.69 -16.45 -22.13
C PRO A 83 10.55 -17.29 -21.20
N VAL A 84 10.53 -18.60 -21.42
CA VAL A 84 11.40 -19.57 -20.74
C VAL A 84 12.59 -19.92 -21.62
N ASP A 85 12.37 -20.01 -22.93
CA ASP A 85 13.39 -20.23 -23.94
C ASP A 85 13.06 -19.44 -25.23
N ILE A 86 13.70 -19.79 -26.35
CA ILE A 86 13.48 -19.11 -27.64
C ILE A 86 12.12 -19.46 -28.28
N ASN A 87 11.55 -20.63 -27.95
CA ASN A 87 10.31 -21.14 -28.49
C ASN A 87 9.11 -20.61 -27.69
N GLU A 88 8.30 -19.77 -28.32
CA GLU A 88 7.10 -19.15 -27.72
C GLU A 88 6.09 -20.15 -27.19
N ASN A 89 6.07 -21.37 -27.72
CA ASN A 89 5.17 -22.42 -27.23
C ASN A 89 5.55 -22.93 -25.84
N ASN A 90 6.74 -22.60 -25.35
CA ASN A 90 7.22 -22.95 -24.01
C ASN A 90 7.08 -21.77 -23.02
N ASP A 91 6.51 -20.65 -23.44
CA ASP A 91 6.33 -19.47 -22.60
C ASP A 91 5.32 -19.77 -21.47
N ASN A 92 5.71 -19.42 -20.24
CA ASN A 92 4.82 -19.47 -19.09
C ASN A 92 3.83 -18.29 -19.14
N SER A 93 2.69 -18.40 -18.45
CA SER A 93 1.73 -17.31 -18.31
C SER A 93 1.67 -16.80 -16.88
N ALA A 94 1.88 -15.51 -16.66
CA ALA A 94 1.64 -14.87 -15.37
C ALA A 94 0.35 -14.05 -15.43
N ASN A 95 -0.64 -14.45 -14.64
CA ASN A 95 -1.92 -13.79 -14.54
C ASN A 95 -2.03 -13.05 -13.21
N TYR A 96 -2.34 -11.76 -13.28
CA TYR A 96 -2.60 -10.92 -12.12
C TYR A 96 -4.10 -10.76 -11.95
N VAL A 97 -4.62 -11.27 -10.85
CA VAL A 97 -6.06 -11.38 -10.58
C VAL A 97 -6.38 -10.76 -9.22
N PHE A 98 -7.46 -9.98 -9.18
CA PHE A 98 -8.01 -9.46 -7.93
C PHE A 98 -8.96 -10.47 -7.28
N GLU A 99 -8.76 -10.69 -5.99
CA GLU A 99 -9.70 -11.39 -5.11
C GLU A 99 -10.11 -10.42 -3.98
N GLY A 100 -11.14 -9.62 -4.23
CA GLY A 100 -11.47 -8.48 -3.38
C GLY A 100 -10.35 -7.43 -3.40
N SER A 101 -9.81 -7.09 -2.22
CA SER A 101 -8.70 -6.14 -2.06
C SER A 101 -7.31 -6.76 -2.28
N LYS A 102 -7.26 -8.06 -2.63
CA LYS A 102 -6.01 -8.81 -2.75
C LYS A 102 -5.61 -8.96 -4.19
N LEU A 103 -4.37 -8.61 -4.51
CA LEU A 103 -3.77 -8.94 -5.80
C LEU A 103 -2.97 -10.23 -5.67
N LYS A 104 -3.28 -11.18 -6.54
CA LYS A 104 -2.55 -12.45 -6.66
C LYS A 104 -1.89 -12.53 -8.01
N ARG A 105 -0.74 -13.20 -8.04
CA ARG A 105 -0.04 -13.59 -9.25
C ARG A 105 -0.10 -15.10 -9.38
N GLN A 106 -0.80 -15.58 -10.39
CA GLN A 106 -0.91 -16.99 -10.75
C GLN A 106 0.00 -17.27 -11.93
N LEU A 107 0.94 -18.18 -11.75
CA LEU A 107 1.88 -18.59 -12.78
C LEU A 107 1.45 -19.95 -13.32
N TYR A 108 1.32 -20.04 -14.63
CA TYR A 108 0.97 -21.22 -15.38
C TYR A 108 2.13 -21.64 -16.28
N ASP A 109 2.30 -22.94 -16.47
CA ASP A 109 3.20 -23.46 -17.49
C ASP A 109 2.62 -23.31 -18.90
N ALA A 110 3.39 -23.71 -19.91
CA ALA A 110 2.95 -23.71 -21.31
C ALA A 110 1.73 -24.61 -21.59
N SER A 111 1.46 -25.59 -20.73
CA SER A 111 0.32 -26.50 -20.82
C SER A 111 -0.89 -26.01 -20.01
N ASP A 112 -0.85 -24.78 -19.52
CA ASP A 112 -1.89 -24.13 -18.72
C ASP A 112 -2.12 -24.77 -17.34
N ASN A 113 -1.13 -25.49 -16.81
CA ASN A 113 -1.18 -25.97 -15.42
C ASN A 113 -0.69 -24.88 -14.48
N LEU A 114 -1.45 -24.62 -13.41
CA LEU A 114 -1.03 -23.70 -12.36
C LEU A 114 0.20 -24.28 -11.64
N ILE A 115 1.34 -23.62 -11.79
CA ILE A 115 2.61 -24.02 -11.17
C ILE A 115 2.89 -23.26 -9.87
N SER A 116 2.36 -22.04 -9.72
CA SER A 116 2.52 -21.26 -8.50
C SER A 116 1.43 -20.20 -8.35
N GLU A 117 0.96 -19.98 -7.14
CA GLU A 117 0.17 -18.80 -6.76
C GLU A 117 0.95 -18.00 -5.71
N THR A 118 1.18 -16.73 -5.99
CA THR A 118 1.88 -15.80 -5.09
C THR A 118 0.93 -14.68 -4.67
N PHE A 119 0.81 -14.47 -3.37
CA PHE A 119 0.14 -13.30 -2.82
C PHE A 119 1.04 -12.07 -2.99
N ILE A 120 0.52 -11.02 -3.66
CA ILE A 120 1.29 -9.82 -4.00
C ILE A 120 0.99 -8.68 -3.04
N ALA A 121 -0.27 -8.34 -2.85
CA ALA A 121 -0.65 -7.20 -2.02
C ALA A 121 -2.07 -7.35 -1.48
N ASP A 122 -2.34 -6.72 -0.34
CA ASP A 122 -3.69 -6.51 0.21
C ASP A 122 -4.04 -5.02 0.23
N TYR A 123 -5.26 -4.73 0.67
CA TYR A 123 -5.81 -3.39 0.86
C TYR A 123 -5.85 -2.58 -0.44
N LEU A 124 -5.75 -3.24 -1.59
CA LEU A 124 -5.85 -2.56 -2.87
C LEU A 124 -7.32 -2.22 -3.16
N ASP A 125 -7.50 -1.04 -3.74
CA ASP A 125 -8.77 -0.61 -4.27
C ASP A 125 -8.84 -1.02 -5.74
N ALA A 126 -9.46 -2.16 -6.01
CA ALA A 126 -9.48 -2.78 -7.34
C ALA A 126 -10.13 -1.88 -8.40
N ASP A 127 -11.11 -1.06 -8.02
CA ASP A 127 -11.81 -0.14 -8.93
C ASP A 127 -10.91 1.06 -9.30
N ASN A 128 -10.01 1.45 -8.39
CA ASN A 128 -9.03 2.52 -8.58
C ASN A 128 -7.63 2.01 -8.98
N CYS A 129 -7.49 0.72 -9.25
CA CYS A 129 -6.29 0.13 -9.85
C CYS A 129 -6.50 -0.02 -11.35
N THR A 130 -5.57 0.51 -12.14
CA THR A 130 -5.68 0.46 -13.61
C THR A 130 -4.38 0.01 -14.27
N PHE A 131 -4.50 -0.76 -15.34
CA PHE A 131 -3.40 -1.05 -16.26
C PHE A 131 -3.82 -0.63 -17.66
N SER A 132 -3.07 0.30 -18.25
CA SER A 132 -3.41 0.92 -19.53
C SER A 132 -2.24 0.91 -20.50
N THR A 133 -2.55 0.78 -21.78
CA THR A 133 -1.54 0.88 -22.84
C THR A 133 -1.32 2.35 -23.18
N VAL A 134 -0.08 2.82 -23.02
CA VAL A 134 0.31 4.20 -23.37
C VAL A 134 0.78 4.26 -24.82
N ASN A 135 1.57 3.27 -25.24
CA ASN A 135 2.00 3.12 -26.62
C ASN A 135 2.19 1.63 -26.94
N ALA A 136 1.25 1.06 -27.70
CA ALA A 136 1.27 -0.36 -28.07
C ALA A 136 2.47 -0.71 -28.97
N THR A 137 2.87 0.18 -29.88
CA THR A 137 3.96 -0.04 -30.83
C THR A 137 5.32 -0.13 -30.14
N LEU A 138 5.49 0.61 -29.05
CA LEU A 138 6.72 0.63 -28.26
C LEU A 138 6.65 -0.27 -27.02
N GLY A 139 5.54 -0.97 -26.79
CA GLY A 139 5.33 -1.78 -25.59
C GLY A 139 5.39 -0.97 -24.29
N TYR A 140 4.89 0.27 -24.29
CA TYR A 140 4.81 1.12 -23.10
C TYR A 140 3.42 1.07 -22.48
N TYR A 141 3.39 0.79 -21.18
CA TYR A 141 2.20 0.66 -20.37
C TYR A 141 2.30 1.53 -19.11
N ARG A 142 1.15 1.82 -18.52
CA ARG A 142 1.01 2.54 -17.27
C ARG A 142 0.16 1.73 -16.31
N LEU A 143 0.73 1.45 -15.14
CA LEU A 143 0.06 0.84 -14.01
C LEU A 143 -0.22 1.91 -12.96
N THR A 144 -1.47 2.05 -12.56
CA THR A 144 -1.89 2.83 -11.39
C THR A 144 -2.34 1.86 -10.31
N VAL A 145 -1.75 1.94 -9.12
CA VAL A 145 -2.12 1.11 -7.97
C VAL A 145 -2.54 2.01 -6.84
N THR A 146 -3.72 1.74 -6.28
CA THR A 146 -4.28 2.45 -5.12
C THR A 146 -4.51 1.46 -4.00
N ALA A 147 -4.06 1.79 -2.79
CA ALA A 147 -4.32 1.01 -1.58
C ALA A 147 -4.91 1.90 -0.49
N THR A 148 -5.92 1.40 0.22
CA THR A 148 -6.65 2.13 1.26
C THR A 148 -6.70 1.33 2.56
N ARG A 149 -6.23 1.92 3.66
CA ARG A 149 -6.31 1.32 5.00
C ARG A 149 -6.63 2.39 6.04
N GLU A 150 -7.57 2.10 6.93
CA GLU A 150 -7.96 3.01 8.04
C GLU A 150 -8.37 4.42 7.57
N GLY A 151 -8.94 4.53 6.37
CA GLY A 151 -9.38 5.80 5.78
C GLY A 151 -8.29 6.58 5.05
N GLU A 152 -7.05 6.10 5.08
CA GLU A 152 -5.92 6.68 4.34
C GLU A 152 -5.67 5.91 3.05
N SER A 153 -5.58 6.62 1.93
CA SER A 153 -5.31 6.05 0.61
C SER A 153 -3.95 6.48 0.08
N VAL A 154 -3.19 5.53 -0.46
CA VAL A 154 -1.92 5.77 -1.15
C VAL A 154 -2.06 5.32 -2.60
N THR A 155 -1.70 6.18 -3.54
CA THR A 155 -1.70 5.88 -4.97
C THR A 155 -0.29 6.02 -5.53
N ARG A 156 0.11 5.05 -6.36
CA ARG A 156 1.37 5.08 -7.12
C ARG A 156 1.11 4.77 -8.58
N VAL A 157 1.82 5.47 -9.45
CA VAL A 157 1.79 5.28 -10.89
C VAL A 157 3.16 4.80 -11.33
N TYR A 158 3.19 3.75 -12.15
CA TYR A 158 4.38 3.14 -12.71
C TYR A 158 4.27 3.12 -14.23
N ASP A 159 5.21 3.81 -14.88
CA ASP A 159 5.39 3.73 -16.33
C ASP A 159 6.41 2.63 -16.63
N VAL A 160 6.01 1.67 -17.47
CA VAL A 160 6.80 0.48 -17.78
C VAL A 160 6.85 0.22 -19.28
N GLY A 161 8.05 -0.03 -19.80
CA GLY A 161 8.26 -0.51 -21.17
C GLY A 161 8.69 -1.98 -21.17
N GLN A 162 8.22 -2.75 -22.14
CA GLN A 162 8.78 -4.08 -22.44
C GLN A 162 10.25 -3.94 -22.86
N ARG A 163 11.10 -4.90 -22.45
CA ARG A 163 12.54 -4.90 -22.76
C ARG A 163 12.98 -5.97 -23.77
N LEU A 164 12.05 -6.81 -24.22
CA LEU A 164 12.30 -7.88 -25.18
C LEU A 164 12.29 -7.39 -26.61
#